data_AF-A0A5T9SKB0-F1
#
_entry.id   AF-A0A5T9SKB0-F1
#
_cell.length_a   1.000
_cell.length_b   1.000
_cell.length_c   1.000
_cell.angle_alpha   90.00
_cell.angle_beta   90.00
_cell.angle_gamma   90.00
#
_symmetry.space_group_name_H-M   'P 1'
#
loop_
_entity.id
_entity.type
_entity.pdbx_description
1 polymer ?
#
loop_
_entity_poly.entity_id
_entity_poly.type
_entity_poly.pdbx_seq_one_letter_code
_entity_poly.pdbx_strand_id
1 'polypeptide(L)'
;MRHIVSHDSGKYPIAILSTRLNREDMIKTYLHPDQLSMEDFIFLELHSAPGKKKTPAKEMKEFIQSELQQVLDTAETKYVICTDSDYFKVLTKETKAEANLGYIVDSIWGDQKVIYVPNYRQVFYDPPVVKAKIKQGMDALLDHIRGQYAEPGEGIIEFEAYPRTNQEIKAWLDQLLEMNKPLAIDIEAFGLKHYNAGIGTITFCWSKTQGIAFNVDYEPIVGATQPPYGRVNRNDIVRNLLRDFFMKYMQRQMYHNISYDVYVLIYQLFMDNLIDTGGLLDGMDVMLRNWDCTKLITYLATNSCAGNHLSLKEQAQEYAGNYAQDDIKDICQIPNDQLLRYNLIDGLCTWYTYEKHWDTLVADDQLDVYNNIFKPACEDIIQMQLTGMPMNMDTVNEVATEMEQDRNQAMKTIQSSTLVKNFTLHLRQKWVDEKNQKLKKKRVTLAD
;
A
#
# COMPACT_ATOMS: atom_id res chain seq x y z
N MET A 1 -36.35 -2.30 7.50
CA MET A 1 -35.16 -2.82 6.80
C MET A 1 -35.43 -4.18 6.16
N ARG A 2 -35.03 -4.40 4.89
CA ARG A 2 -35.14 -5.71 4.23
C ARG A 2 -34.08 -6.66 4.79
N HIS A 3 -34.47 -7.89 5.07
CA HIS A 3 -33.58 -8.90 5.65
C HIS A 3 -33.83 -10.32 5.12
N ILE A 4 -32.89 -11.24 5.37
CA ILE A 4 -33.03 -12.68 5.14
C ILE A 4 -32.58 -13.40 6.42
N VAL A 5 -33.39 -14.35 6.88
CA VAL A 5 -33.10 -15.26 8.01
C VAL A 5 -33.48 -16.70 7.62
N SER A 6 -33.03 -17.68 8.41
CA SER A 6 -33.38 -19.10 8.24
C SER A 6 -34.66 -19.49 8.99
N HIS A 7 -34.89 -18.88 10.15
CA HIS A 7 -36.03 -19.08 11.04
C HIS A 7 -36.28 -17.78 11.83
N ASP A 8 -37.43 -17.61 12.48
CA ASP A 8 -37.79 -16.37 13.19
C ASP A 8 -37.51 -16.47 14.71
N SER A 9 -36.23 -16.59 15.08
CA SER A 9 -35.80 -16.65 16.50
C SER A 9 -35.76 -15.28 17.18
N GLY A 10 -35.68 -14.22 16.39
CA GLY A 10 -35.39 -12.85 16.86
C GLY A 10 -33.95 -12.65 17.36
N LYS A 11 -33.09 -13.67 17.36
CA LYS A 11 -31.72 -13.61 17.87
C LYS A 11 -30.73 -14.13 16.83
N TYR A 12 -29.81 -13.27 16.42
CA TYR A 12 -28.80 -13.56 15.40
C TYR A 12 -27.46 -12.96 15.83
N PRO A 13 -26.53 -13.76 16.37
CA PRO A 13 -25.26 -13.26 16.87
C PRO A 13 -24.37 -12.66 15.77
N ILE A 14 -24.60 -12.99 14.49
CA ILE A 14 -23.81 -12.51 13.36
C ILE A 14 -24.73 -11.85 12.32
N ALA A 15 -24.41 -10.62 11.92
CA ALA A 15 -25.09 -9.91 10.84
C ALA A 15 -24.19 -9.75 9.60
N ILE A 16 -24.72 -10.00 8.41
CA ILE A 16 -24.04 -9.70 7.14
C ILE A 16 -24.73 -8.52 6.46
N LEU A 17 -24.01 -7.42 6.29
CA LEU A 17 -24.50 -6.20 5.68
C LEU A 17 -24.11 -6.14 4.20
N SER A 18 -25.08 -5.95 3.31
CA SER A 18 -24.84 -5.81 1.87
C SER A 18 -25.76 -4.78 1.24
N THR A 19 -25.28 -4.05 0.23
CA THR A 19 -26.10 -3.10 -0.55
C THR A 19 -27.19 -3.78 -1.37
N ARG A 20 -27.05 -5.09 -1.64
CA ARG A 20 -28.08 -5.89 -2.29
C ARG A 20 -28.08 -7.31 -1.76
N LEU A 21 -29.26 -7.79 -1.38
CA LEU A 21 -29.42 -9.17 -0.90
C LEU A 21 -29.68 -10.16 -2.04
N ASN A 22 -28.90 -11.25 -2.06
CA ASN A 22 -29.19 -12.46 -2.83
C ASN A 22 -28.90 -13.67 -1.94
N ARG A 23 -29.96 -14.41 -1.55
CA ARG A 23 -29.85 -15.52 -0.59
C ARG A 23 -28.86 -16.59 -1.05
N GLU A 24 -28.99 -17.04 -2.29
CA GLU A 24 -28.20 -18.16 -2.80
C GLU A 24 -26.72 -17.79 -2.94
N ASP A 25 -26.44 -16.65 -3.58
CA ASP A 25 -25.06 -16.21 -3.80
C ASP A 25 -24.34 -15.88 -2.48
N MET A 26 -25.03 -15.24 -1.53
CA MET A 26 -24.44 -14.89 -0.24
C MET A 26 -24.16 -16.13 0.61
N ILE A 27 -25.08 -17.09 0.65
CA ILE A 27 -24.85 -18.37 1.35
C ILE A 27 -23.69 -19.14 0.72
N LYS A 28 -23.68 -19.24 -0.62
CA LYS A 28 -22.59 -19.89 -1.35
C LYS A 28 -21.24 -19.24 -1.11
N THR A 29 -21.21 -17.92 -0.94
CA THR A 29 -19.97 -17.16 -0.83
C THR A 29 -19.43 -17.10 0.60
N TYR A 30 -20.30 -16.86 1.59
CA TYR A 30 -19.86 -16.56 2.96
C TYR A 30 -20.09 -17.70 3.96
N LEU A 31 -21.00 -18.65 3.69
CA LEU A 31 -21.36 -19.69 4.66
C LEU A 31 -20.87 -21.08 4.23
N HIS A 32 -21.09 -21.44 2.96
CA HIS A 32 -20.71 -22.76 2.44
C HIS A 32 -19.23 -23.11 2.56
N PRO A 33 -18.26 -22.20 2.32
CA PRO A 33 -16.84 -22.54 2.42
C PRO A 33 -16.45 -23.12 3.79
N ASP A 34 -17.07 -22.61 4.84
CA ASP A 34 -16.82 -22.97 6.24
C ASP A 34 -17.92 -23.86 6.84
N GLN A 35 -18.85 -24.33 6.00
CA GLN A 35 -19.98 -25.20 6.36
C GLN A 35 -20.86 -24.62 7.48
N LEU A 36 -21.03 -23.30 7.50
CA LEU A 36 -21.77 -22.59 8.53
C LEU A 36 -23.28 -22.72 8.34
N SER A 37 -23.99 -22.94 9.45
CA SER A 37 -25.45 -22.88 9.47
C SER A 37 -25.93 -21.44 9.35
N MET A 38 -27.06 -21.24 8.67
CA MET A 38 -27.71 -19.93 8.57
C MET A 38 -28.49 -19.57 9.85
N GLU A 39 -28.52 -20.43 10.86
CA GLU A 39 -29.27 -20.19 12.11
C GLU A 39 -28.71 -19.01 12.89
N ASP A 40 -27.39 -18.83 12.89
CA ASP A 40 -26.71 -17.76 13.62
C ASP A 40 -26.64 -16.42 12.86
N PHE A 41 -27.19 -16.38 11.64
CA PHE A 41 -26.97 -15.28 10.69
C PHE A 41 -28.24 -14.52 10.33
N ILE A 42 -28.17 -13.19 10.38
CA ILE A 42 -29.12 -12.28 9.75
C ILE A 42 -28.44 -11.51 8.61
N PHE A 43 -29.07 -11.48 7.44
CA PHE A 43 -28.57 -10.70 6.29
C PHE A 43 -29.39 -9.43 6.18
N LEU A 44 -28.75 -8.27 6.19
CA LEU A 44 -29.41 -6.95 6.20
C LEU A 44 -29.04 -6.15 4.95
N GLU A 45 -30.04 -5.55 4.31
CA GLU A 45 -29.82 -4.67 3.15
C GLU A 45 -29.46 -3.26 3.61
N LEU A 46 -28.31 -2.75 3.13
CA LEU A 46 -27.84 -1.39 3.40
C LEU A 46 -28.56 -0.36 2.54
N HIS A 47 -28.76 0.85 3.08
CA HIS A 47 -29.32 1.97 2.33
C HIS A 47 -28.42 2.40 1.15
N SER A 48 -29.02 2.47 -0.04
CA SER A 48 -28.38 2.95 -1.26
C SER A 48 -29.04 4.24 -1.70
N ALA A 49 -28.29 5.34 -1.72
CA ALA A 49 -28.82 6.65 -2.13
C ALA A 49 -29.33 6.60 -3.59
N PRO A 50 -30.62 6.87 -3.85
CA PRO A 50 -31.19 6.72 -5.19
C PRO A 50 -30.45 7.56 -6.24
N GLY A 51 -30.08 6.92 -7.36
CA GLY A 51 -29.40 7.58 -8.48
C GLY A 51 -27.94 7.97 -8.23
N LYS A 52 -27.35 7.62 -7.08
CA LYS A 52 -25.94 7.90 -6.78
C LYS A 52 -25.12 6.62 -6.85
N LYS A 53 -23.88 6.75 -7.36
CA LYS A 53 -22.89 5.65 -7.37
C LYS A 53 -22.48 5.23 -5.96
N LYS A 54 -22.50 6.17 -5.00
CA LYS A 54 -22.14 5.97 -3.59
C LYS A 54 -23.16 6.67 -2.70
N THR A 55 -23.54 6.02 -1.60
CA THR A 55 -24.35 6.67 -0.55
C THR A 55 -23.49 7.73 0.15
N PRO A 56 -23.93 8.99 0.29
CA PRO A 56 -23.17 10.00 1.02
C PRO A 56 -23.01 9.63 2.49
N ALA A 57 -21.86 9.95 3.08
CA ALA A 57 -21.56 9.63 4.48
C ALA A 57 -22.62 10.16 5.47
N LYS A 58 -23.25 11.31 5.18
CA LYS A 58 -24.34 11.84 6.00
C LYS A 58 -25.56 10.91 6.01
N GLU A 59 -25.98 10.44 4.84
CA GLU A 59 -27.11 9.51 4.69
C GLU A 59 -26.79 8.14 5.34
N MET A 60 -25.54 7.66 5.23
CA MET A 60 -25.09 6.44 5.92
C MET A 60 -25.23 6.57 7.43
N LYS A 61 -24.75 7.68 8.02
CA LYS A 61 -24.82 7.95 9.47
C LYS A 61 -26.26 8.04 9.95
N GLU A 62 -27.11 8.74 9.21
CA GLU A 62 -28.55 8.83 9.52
C GLU A 62 -29.19 7.44 9.52
N PHE A 63 -28.97 6.63 8.48
CA PHE A 63 -29.49 5.26 8.40
C PHE A 63 -28.97 4.35 9.53
N ILE A 64 -27.69 4.46 9.89
CA ILE A 64 -27.13 3.66 10.98
C ILE A 64 -27.83 4.00 12.30
N GLN A 65 -27.96 5.30 12.58
CA GLN A 65 -28.54 5.80 13.82
C GLN A 65 -30.04 5.52 13.93
N SER A 66 -30.80 5.69 12.84
CA SER A 66 -32.26 5.62 12.88
C SER A 66 -32.82 4.21 12.66
N GLU A 67 -32.06 3.30 12.03
CA GLU A 67 -32.56 1.98 11.66
C GLU A 67 -31.59 0.85 11.99
N LEU A 68 -30.36 0.89 11.47
CA LEU A 68 -29.47 -0.28 11.52
C LEU A 68 -29.12 -0.67 12.95
N GLN A 69 -28.71 0.29 13.79
CA GLN A 69 -28.23 -0.02 15.13
C GLN A 69 -29.33 -0.65 15.98
N GLN A 70 -30.56 -0.12 15.90
CA GLN A 70 -31.71 -0.70 16.60
C GLN A 70 -31.98 -2.16 16.18
N VAL A 71 -31.83 -2.47 14.90
CA VAL A 71 -32.00 -3.85 14.40
C VAL A 71 -30.91 -4.76 14.94
N LEU A 72 -29.64 -4.32 14.95
CA LEU A 72 -28.52 -5.08 15.50
C LEU A 72 -28.68 -5.34 17.01
N ASP A 73 -29.11 -4.34 17.76
CA ASP A 73 -29.32 -4.46 19.21
C ASP A 73 -30.50 -5.39 19.53
N THR A 74 -31.60 -5.29 18.78
CA THR A 74 -32.77 -6.16 18.94
C THR A 74 -32.44 -7.61 18.60
N ALA A 75 -31.59 -7.83 17.59
CA ALA A 75 -31.12 -9.15 17.19
C ALA A 75 -30.05 -9.74 18.12
N GLU A 76 -29.62 -9.00 19.16
CA GLU A 76 -28.49 -9.38 20.03
C GLU A 76 -27.21 -9.69 19.23
N THR A 77 -27.00 -8.97 18.13
CA THR A 77 -25.84 -9.17 17.25
C THR A 77 -24.55 -8.79 17.97
N LYS A 78 -23.54 -9.65 17.87
CA LYS A 78 -22.19 -9.46 18.40
C LYS A 78 -21.19 -9.11 17.30
N TYR A 79 -21.37 -9.69 16.12
CA TYR A 79 -20.46 -9.53 14.98
C TYR A 79 -21.18 -9.01 13.75
N VAL A 80 -20.55 -8.08 13.04
CA VAL A 80 -21.06 -7.46 11.82
C VAL A 80 -20.05 -7.68 10.70
N ILE A 81 -20.39 -8.53 9.74
CA ILE A 81 -19.67 -8.66 8.48
C ILE A 81 -20.16 -7.54 7.54
N CYS A 82 -19.34 -6.54 7.31
CA CYS A 82 -19.65 -5.40 6.44
C CYS A 82 -19.07 -5.63 5.04
N THR A 83 -19.93 -5.76 4.03
CA THR A 83 -19.51 -6.04 2.65
C THR A 83 -19.34 -4.80 1.77
N ASP A 84 -19.57 -3.61 2.34
CA ASP A 84 -19.44 -2.32 1.67
C ASP A 84 -18.34 -1.48 2.33
N SER A 85 -17.34 -1.07 1.54
CA SER A 85 -16.16 -0.37 2.06
C SER A 85 -16.50 0.98 2.67
N ASP A 86 -17.50 1.70 2.16
CA ASP A 86 -17.83 3.03 2.67
C ASP A 86 -18.62 2.93 3.97
N TYR A 87 -19.54 1.96 4.09
CA TYR A 87 -20.20 1.65 5.36
C TYR A 87 -19.23 1.14 6.43
N PHE A 88 -18.27 0.28 6.07
CA PHE A 88 -17.26 -0.20 7.02
C PHE A 88 -16.54 0.99 7.69
N LYS A 89 -16.03 1.93 6.90
CA LYS A 89 -15.36 3.14 7.39
C LYS A 89 -16.26 4.01 8.28
N VAL A 90 -17.58 4.07 8.02
CA VAL A 90 -18.52 4.83 8.85
C VAL A 90 -18.83 4.11 10.16
N LEU A 91 -18.86 2.78 10.15
CA LEU A 91 -19.09 1.95 11.34
C LEU A 91 -17.88 1.94 12.28
N THR A 92 -16.66 1.96 11.74
CA THR A 92 -15.43 1.77 12.52
C THR A 92 -14.59 3.03 12.69
N LYS A 93 -14.84 4.07 11.87
CA LYS A 93 -13.99 5.27 11.72
C LYS A 93 -12.63 5.02 11.04
N GLU A 94 -12.41 3.81 10.53
CA GLU A 94 -11.22 3.48 9.76
C GLU A 94 -11.14 4.27 8.44
N THR A 95 -9.92 4.51 7.94
CA THR A 95 -9.71 5.29 6.71
C THR A 95 -9.82 4.45 5.44
N LYS A 96 -9.39 3.18 5.50
CA LYS A 96 -9.31 2.24 4.38
C LYS A 96 -9.86 0.87 4.79
N ALA A 97 -10.87 0.37 4.08
CA ALA A 97 -11.47 -0.93 4.39
C ALA A 97 -10.54 -2.11 4.05
N GLU A 98 -9.91 -2.08 2.88
CA GLU A 98 -8.99 -3.14 2.42
C GLU A 98 -7.81 -3.33 3.36
N ALA A 99 -7.24 -2.25 3.93
CA ALA A 99 -6.15 -2.33 4.90
C ALA A 99 -6.55 -3.04 6.21
N ASN A 100 -7.84 -3.17 6.47
CA ASN A 100 -8.41 -3.83 7.64
C ASN A 100 -8.91 -5.26 7.36
N LEU A 101 -8.53 -5.88 6.22
CA LEU A 101 -8.80 -7.30 6.00
C LEU A 101 -8.12 -8.15 7.06
N GLY A 102 -8.88 -9.09 7.63
CA GLY A 102 -8.43 -9.94 8.74
C GLY A 102 -8.44 -9.26 10.12
N TYR A 103 -8.81 -7.97 10.21
CA TYR A 103 -8.94 -7.29 11.49
C TYR A 103 -10.37 -7.36 12.06
N ILE A 104 -10.47 -7.47 13.39
CA ILE A 104 -11.70 -7.32 14.15
C ILE A 104 -11.73 -5.91 14.77
N VAL A 105 -12.58 -5.02 14.25
CA VAL A 105 -12.61 -3.61 14.67
C VAL A 105 -13.86 -3.29 15.47
N ASP A 106 -13.75 -2.47 16.51
CA ASP A 106 -14.92 -2.01 17.27
C ASP A 106 -15.82 -1.06 16.46
N SER A 107 -17.13 -1.25 16.58
CA SER A 107 -18.11 -0.28 16.10
C SER A 107 -18.09 0.97 16.97
N ILE A 108 -18.21 2.16 16.36
CA ILE A 108 -18.39 3.42 17.10
C ILE A 108 -19.87 3.70 17.42
N TRP A 109 -20.79 2.81 17.02
CA TRP A 109 -22.24 2.99 17.14
C TRP A 109 -22.90 2.06 18.18
N GLY A 110 -22.21 0.99 18.59
CA GLY A 110 -22.69 0.00 19.54
C GLY A 110 -21.61 -1.02 19.89
N ASP A 111 -21.96 -2.05 20.65
CA ASP A 111 -20.99 -3.03 21.21
C ASP A 111 -20.54 -4.09 20.18
N GLN A 112 -20.93 -3.95 18.91
CA GLN A 112 -20.61 -4.93 17.88
C GLN A 112 -19.16 -4.83 17.41
N LYS A 113 -18.56 -5.99 17.15
CA LYS A 113 -17.32 -6.13 16.39
C LYS A 113 -17.63 -6.14 14.89
N VAL A 114 -16.87 -5.39 14.11
CA VAL A 114 -17.06 -5.19 12.67
C VAL A 114 -15.90 -5.78 11.90
N ILE A 115 -16.22 -6.57 10.89
CA ILE A 115 -15.27 -7.26 10.02
C ILE A 115 -15.55 -6.85 8.58
N TYR A 116 -14.51 -6.44 7.85
CA TYR A 116 -14.64 -6.17 6.42
C TYR A 116 -14.44 -7.46 5.62
N VAL A 117 -15.35 -7.73 4.67
CA VAL A 117 -15.12 -8.72 3.61
C VAL A 117 -15.58 -8.13 2.27
N PRO A 118 -14.99 -8.51 1.13
CA PRO A 118 -15.50 -8.09 -0.17
C PRO A 118 -16.93 -8.56 -0.43
N ASN A 119 -17.67 -7.78 -1.23
CA ASN A 119 -19.03 -8.15 -1.63
C ASN A 119 -19.04 -9.38 -2.55
N TYR A 120 -19.98 -10.31 -2.33
CA TYR A 120 -20.13 -11.55 -3.11
C TYR A 120 -20.20 -11.32 -4.62
N ARG A 121 -20.70 -10.17 -5.07
CA ARG A 121 -20.76 -9.84 -6.49
C ARG A 121 -19.37 -9.62 -7.10
N GLN A 122 -18.37 -9.27 -6.29
CA GLN A 122 -16.99 -9.10 -6.74
C GLN A 122 -16.35 -10.44 -7.11
N VAL A 123 -16.81 -11.56 -6.53
CA VAL A 123 -16.32 -12.92 -6.84
C VAL A 123 -16.51 -13.26 -8.32
N PHE A 124 -17.50 -12.66 -8.99
CA PHE A 124 -17.71 -12.87 -10.42
C PHE A 124 -16.58 -12.28 -11.28
N TYR A 125 -15.97 -11.18 -10.85
CA TYR A 125 -14.96 -10.47 -11.62
C TYR A 125 -13.55 -11.02 -11.42
N ASP A 126 -13.21 -11.38 -10.17
CA ASP A 126 -11.90 -11.96 -9.82
C ASP A 126 -12.09 -13.03 -8.73
N PRO A 127 -12.52 -14.26 -9.10
CA PRO A 127 -12.85 -15.28 -8.12
C PRO A 127 -11.70 -15.66 -7.18
N PRO A 128 -10.46 -15.93 -7.65
CA PRO A 128 -9.37 -16.34 -6.76
C PRO A 128 -9.02 -15.27 -5.72
N VAL A 129 -8.79 -14.03 -6.16
CA VAL A 129 -8.36 -12.94 -5.28
C VAL A 129 -9.46 -12.59 -4.29
N VAL A 130 -10.70 -12.44 -4.76
CA VAL A 130 -11.82 -12.03 -3.91
C VAL A 130 -12.16 -13.12 -2.90
N LYS A 131 -12.09 -14.41 -3.27
CA LYS A 131 -12.30 -15.51 -2.32
C LYS A 131 -11.23 -15.57 -1.25
N ALA A 132 -9.97 -15.34 -1.58
CA ALA A 132 -8.90 -15.30 -0.59
C ALA A 132 -9.14 -14.19 0.46
N LYS A 133 -9.52 -12.99 0.02
CA LYS A 133 -9.87 -11.87 0.91
C LYS A 133 -11.09 -12.16 1.78
N ILE A 134 -12.14 -12.78 1.22
CA ILE A 134 -13.32 -13.21 1.99
C ILE A 134 -12.89 -14.24 3.03
N LYS A 135 -12.09 -15.23 2.64
CA LYS A 135 -11.57 -16.26 3.56
C LYS A 135 -10.80 -15.63 4.72
N GLN A 136 -9.91 -14.68 4.44
CA GLN A 136 -9.14 -13.98 5.48
C GLN A 136 -10.04 -13.30 6.53
N GLY A 137 -11.10 -12.59 6.11
CA GLY A 137 -12.03 -11.98 7.05
C GLY A 137 -12.93 -12.99 7.78
N MET A 138 -13.33 -14.07 7.12
CA MET A 138 -14.13 -15.13 7.74
C MET A 138 -13.31 -15.94 8.75
N ASP A 139 -12.06 -16.29 8.44
CA ASP A 139 -11.14 -16.96 9.38
C ASP A 139 -10.96 -16.10 10.64
N ALA A 140 -10.69 -14.80 10.49
CA ALA A 140 -10.55 -13.87 11.61
C ALA A 140 -11.80 -13.87 12.52
N LEU A 141 -13.00 -13.83 11.93
CA LEU A 141 -14.25 -13.93 12.68
C LEU A 141 -14.34 -15.26 13.46
N LEU A 142 -14.10 -16.38 12.79
CA LEU A 142 -14.24 -17.71 13.38
C LEU A 142 -13.22 -17.94 14.50
N ASP A 143 -11.98 -17.50 14.30
CA ASP A 143 -10.92 -17.60 15.30
C ASP A 143 -11.20 -16.68 16.49
N HIS A 144 -11.79 -15.51 16.26
CA HIS A 144 -12.20 -14.63 17.36
C HIS A 144 -13.32 -15.26 18.19
N ILE A 145 -14.29 -15.90 17.55
CA ILE A 145 -15.34 -16.67 18.25
C ILE A 145 -14.75 -17.81 19.09
N ARG A 146 -13.69 -18.47 18.60
CA ARG A 146 -13.01 -19.57 19.30
C ARG A 146 -11.99 -19.13 20.34
N GLY A 147 -11.70 -17.82 20.46
CA GLY A 147 -10.64 -17.30 21.31
C GLY A 147 -9.23 -17.62 20.82
N GLN A 148 -9.06 -17.83 19.51
CA GLN A 148 -7.80 -18.17 18.83
C GLN A 148 -7.29 -17.04 17.91
N TYR A 149 -8.02 -15.92 17.84
CA TYR A 149 -7.65 -14.80 16.99
C TYR A 149 -6.33 -14.15 17.44
N ALA A 150 -5.46 -13.93 16.46
CA ALA A 150 -4.28 -13.08 16.57
C ALA A 150 -4.40 -11.97 15.51
N GLU A 151 -4.01 -10.75 15.86
CA GLU A 151 -4.08 -9.65 14.91
C GLU A 151 -3.06 -9.87 13.78
N PRO A 152 -3.41 -9.54 12.51
CA PRO A 152 -2.43 -9.56 11.43
C PRO A 152 -1.19 -8.69 11.78
N GLY A 153 0.01 -9.24 11.57
CA GLY A 153 1.27 -8.61 11.92
C GLY A 153 1.78 -8.90 13.35
N GLU A 154 0.97 -9.53 14.21
CA GLU A 154 1.42 -9.93 15.53
C GLU A 154 2.38 -11.13 15.47
N GLY A 155 3.51 -11.04 16.18
CA GLY A 155 4.45 -12.16 16.31
C GLY A 155 5.27 -12.50 15.07
N ILE A 156 5.29 -11.65 14.03
CA ILE A 156 6.02 -11.92 12.78
C ILE A 156 7.54 -11.81 12.92
N ILE A 157 8.06 -11.24 14.01
CA ILE A 157 9.49 -11.03 14.23
C ILE A 157 9.98 -11.98 15.32
N GLU A 158 10.77 -12.98 14.94
CA GLU A 158 11.49 -13.86 15.86
C GLU A 158 12.84 -13.27 16.25
N PHE A 159 13.49 -12.56 15.33
CA PHE A 159 14.77 -11.90 15.58
C PHE A 159 14.86 -10.56 14.86
N GLU A 160 15.22 -9.52 15.61
CA GLU A 160 15.58 -8.21 15.10
C GLU A 160 16.84 -7.70 15.79
N ALA A 161 17.72 -7.03 15.05
CA ALA A 161 18.79 -6.24 15.62
C ALA A 161 18.99 -4.93 14.84
N TYR A 162 19.39 -3.90 15.57
CA TYR A 162 19.52 -2.54 15.06
C TYR A 162 20.92 -1.98 15.38
N PRO A 163 21.99 -2.41 14.66
CA PRO A 163 23.33 -1.94 14.95
C PRO A 163 23.44 -0.42 14.75
N ARG A 164 24.06 0.27 15.71
CA ARG A 164 24.08 1.75 15.79
C ARG A 164 25.46 2.34 15.57
N THR A 165 26.52 1.56 15.71
CA THR A 165 27.90 2.01 15.49
C THR A 165 28.54 1.37 14.27
N ASN A 166 29.54 2.02 13.68
CA ASN A 166 30.27 1.48 12.53
C ASN A 166 30.92 0.11 12.83
N GLN A 167 31.34 -0.13 14.08
CA GLN A 167 31.88 -1.44 14.50
C GLN A 167 30.79 -2.52 14.55
N GLU A 168 29.63 -2.21 15.11
CA GLU A 168 28.50 -3.14 15.15
C GLU A 168 27.99 -3.46 13.75
N ILE A 169 27.87 -2.43 12.90
CA ILE A 169 27.45 -2.59 11.50
C ILE A 169 28.44 -3.51 10.77
N LYS A 170 29.75 -3.25 10.89
CA LYS A 170 30.76 -4.12 10.29
C LYS A 170 30.65 -5.56 10.78
N ALA A 171 30.53 -5.77 12.09
CA ALA A 171 30.43 -7.10 12.67
C ALA A 171 29.20 -7.87 12.14
N TRP A 172 28.06 -7.19 12.00
CA TRP A 172 26.87 -7.77 11.40
C TRP A 172 27.05 -8.09 9.91
N LEU A 173 27.66 -7.20 9.13
CA LEU A 173 27.94 -7.48 7.72
C LEU A 173 28.89 -8.68 7.54
N ASP A 174 29.91 -8.80 8.39
CA ASP A 174 30.79 -9.98 8.42
C ASP A 174 29.99 -11.24 8.79
N GLN A 175 29.12 -11.17 9.80
CA GLN A 175 28.26 -12.29 10.20
C GLN A 175 27.29 -12.71 9.08
N LEU A 176 26.70 -11.77 8.34
CA LEU A 176 25.83 -12.08 7.21
C LEU A 176 26.58 -12.81 6.09
N LEU A 177 27.84 -12.43 5.82
CA LEU A 177 28.71 -13.16 4.90
C LEU A 177 29.00 -14.58 5.39
N GLU A 178 29.30 -14.74 6.69
CA GLU A 178 29.57 -16.04 7.31
C GLU A 178 28.34 -16.96 7.31
N MET A 179 27.15 -16.39 7.53
CA MET A 179 25.88 -17.13 7.48
C MET A 179 25.64 -17.74 6.10
N ASN A 180 26.12 -17.09 5.03
CA ASN A 180 26.08 -17.59 3.67
C ASN A 180 24.68 -18.05 3.23
N LYS A 181 23.66 -17.23 3.54
CA LYS A 181 22.25 -17.45 3.16
C LYS A 181 21.80 -16.40 2.16
N PRO A 182 20.73 -16.66 1.37
CA PRO A 182 20.01 -15.61 0.66
C PRO A 182 19.53 -14.52 1.62
N LEU A 183 19.39 -13.29 1.11
CA LEU A 183 18.96 -12.13 1.88
C LEU A 183 17.91 -11.35 1.09
N ALA A 184 16.79 -11.05 1.73
CA ALA A 184 15.92 -9.95 1.31
C ALA A 184 16.52 -8.62 1.78
N ILE A 185 16.59 -7.66 0.86
CA ILE A 185 17.28 -6.38 1.02
C ILE A 185 16.35 -5.28 0.57
N ASP A 186 16.27 -4.20 1.35
CA ASP A 186 15.43 -3.04 1.07
C ASP A 186 16.08 -1.78 1.67
N ILE A 187 15.95 -0.64 0.98
CA ILE A 187 16.45 0.66 1.47
C ILE A 187 15.32 1.66 1.68
N GLU A 188 15.49 2.48 2.70
CA GLU A 188 14.76 3.75 2.81
C GLU A 188 15.64 4.88 2.31
N ALA A 189 15.10 5.74 1.45
CA ALA A 189 15.85 6.85 0.86
C ALA A 189 15.16 8.20 1.10
N PHE A 190 15.92 9.29 1.00
CA PHE A 190 15.41 10.67 1.16
C PHE A 190 14.74 11.23 -0.10
N GLY A 191 14.73 10.47 -1.19
CA GLY A 191 14.14 10.89 -2.45
C GLY A 191 14.12 9.78 -3.49
N LEU A 192 13.37 10.00 -4.57
CA LEU A 192 13.09 8.99 -5.59
C LEU A 192 14.14 8.88 -6.70
N LYS A 193 15.11 9.82 -6.77
CA LYS A 193 16.10 9.87 -7.86
C LYS A 193 17.47 9.52 -7.33
N HIS A 194 18.12 8.52 -7.93
CA HIS A 194 19.45 8.04 -7.52
C HIS A 194 20.44 9.15 -7.12
N TYR A 195 20.53 10.25 -7.88
CA TYR A 195 21.51 11.31 -7.63
C TYR A 195 21.29 12.13 -6.35
N ASN A 196 20.07 12.16 -5.79
CA ASN A 196 19.76 12.89 -4.56
C ASN A 196 19.02 12.06 -3.50
N ALA A 197 18.77 10.78 -3.77
CA ALA A 197 18.10 9.86 -2.87
C ALA A 197 18.88 9.61 -1.58
N GLY A 198 20.20 9.40 -1.69
CA GLY A 198 21.01 8.85 -0.59
C GLY A 198 20.54 7.45 -0.18
N ILE A 199 21.12 6.91 0.90
CA ILE A 199 20.68 5.67 1.54
C ILE A 199 20.39 6.06 2.99
N GLY A 200 19.12 6.23 3.37
CA GLY A 200 18.74 6.57 4.74
C GLY A 200 19.00 5.41 5.68
N THR A 201 18.30 4.30 5.45
CA THR A 201 18.48 3.04 6.18
C THR A 201 18.52 1.87 5.20
N ILE A 202 19.03 0.74 5.65
CA ILE A 202 19.03 -0.51 4.89
C ILE A 202 18.71 -1.68 5.81
N THR A 203 17.99 -2.67 5.28
CA THR A 203 17.71 -3.94 5.98
C THR A 203 18.31 -5.14 5.25
N PHE A 204 18.58 -6.19 6.01
CA PHE A 204 18.94 -7.51 5.54
C PHE A 204 18.17 -8.58 6.31
N CYS A 205 17.33 -9.35 5.63
CA CYS A 205 16.53 -10.42 6.23
C CYS A 205 16.88 -11.77 5.60
N TRP A 206 17.21 -12.78 6.40
CA TRP A 206 17.52 -14.14 5.93
C TRP A 206 16.36 -15.12 6.07
N SER A 207 15.19 -14.61 6.48
CA SER A 207 13.91 -15.32 6.51
C SER A 207 12.79 -14.29 6.58
N LYS A 208 11.53 -14.74 6.55
CA LYS A 208 10.38 -13.87 6.81
C LYS A 208 10.26 -13.42 8.27
N THR A 209 10.98 -14.02 9.22
CA THR A 209 10.87 -13.71 10.66
C THR A 209 12.13 -13.11 11.29
N GLN A 210 13.24 -13.03 10.55
CA GLN A 210 14.55 -12.70 11.11
C GLN A 210 15.35 -11.78 10.19
N GLY A 211 15.87 -10.69 10.75
CA GLY A 211 16.71 -9.74 10.02
C GLY A 211 17.34 -8.67 10.90
N ILE A 212 18.05 -7.76 10.26
CA ILE A 212 18.61 -6.56 10.87
C ILE A 212 18.28 -5.33 10.03
N ALA A 213 18.27 -4.14 10.64
CA ALA A 213 18.19 -2.88 9.92
C ALA A 213 19.07 -1.83 10.59
N PHE A 214 19.70 -0.95 9.82
CA PHE A 214 20.54 0.10 10.38
C PHE A 214 20.59 1.37 9.52
N ASN A 215 20.98 2.45 10.17
CA ASN A 215 21.18 3.74 9.53
C ASN A 215 22.43 3.73 8.66
N VAL A 216 22.31 4.31 7.47
CA VAL A 216 23.44 4.58 6.59
C VAL A 216 23.71 6.08 6.61
N ASP A 217 22.89 6.88 5.92
CA ASP A 217 23.00 8.34 5.90
C ASP A 217 21.95 9.03 6.79
N TYR A 218 21.06 8.29 7.46
CA TYR A 218 20.13 8.85 8.44
C TYR A 218 20.83 9.07 9.78
N GLU A 219 20.89 10.33 10.23
CA GLU A 219 21.41 10.67 11.56
C GLU A 219 20.27 11.14 12.48
N PRO A 220 19.97 10.40 13.56
CA PRO A 220 18.98 10.82 14.55
C PRO A 220 19.36 12.12 15.24
N ILE A 221 18.40 13.02 15.43
CA ILE A 221 18.56 14.23 16.24
C ILE A 221 18.28 13.86 17.70
N VAL A 222 19.34 13.84 18.52
CA VAL A 222 19.26 13.46 19.94
C VAL A 222 18.26 14.35 20.68
N GLY A 223 17.26 13.73 21.31
CA GLY A 223 16.24 14.42 22.10
C GLY A 223 15.09 15.06 21.32
N ALA A 224 14.97 14.81 20.02
CA ALA A 224 13.85 15.30 19.23
C ALA A 224 12.50 14.71 19.71
N THR A 225 11.57 15.59 20.09
CA THR A 225 10.19 15.23 20.50
C THR A 225 9.16 15.52 19.40
N GLN A 226 9.55 16.25 18.37
CA GLN A 226 8.72 16.60 17.21
C GLN A 226 9.59 16.57 15.93
N PRO A 227 8.97 16.41 14.75
CA PRO A 227 9.72 16.38 13.51
C PRO A 227 10.46 17.70 13.23
N PRO A 228 11.63 17.66 12.56
CA PRO A 228 12.31 16.45 12.08
C PRO A 228 12.99 15.67 13.23
N TYR A 229 12.90 14.34 13.17
CA TYR A 229 13.54 13.43 14.14
C TYR A 229 14.95 13.02 13.74
N GLY A 230 15.32 13.26 12.49
CA GLY A 230 16.64 12.99 11.95
C GLY A 230 17.02 13.99 10.87
N ARG A 231 18.22 13.82 10.32
CA ARG A 231 18.73 14.60 9.20
C ARG A 231 19.58 13.73 8.29
N VAL A 232 19.77 14.21 7.06
CA VAL A 232 20.70 13.62 6.11
C VAL A 232 22.12 13.91 6.57
N ASN A 233 22.91 12.87 6.82
CA ASN A 233 24.33 12.94 7.09
C ASN A 233 25.05 11.80 6.35
N ARG A 234 25.63 12.10 5.18
CA ARG A 234 26.32 11.10 4.35
C ARG A 234 27.42 10.40 5.15
N ASN A 235 27.35 9.08 5.24
CA ASN A 235 28.29 8.26 6.01
C ASN A 235 29.15 7.39 5.09
N ASP A 236 30.26 7.95 4.61
CA ASP A 236 31.16 7.22 3.70
C ASP A 236 31.77 5.96 4.34
N ILE A 237 31.87 5.89 5.68
CA ILE A 237 32.37 4.69 6.36
C ILE A 237 31.38 3.53 6.16
N VAL A 238 30.10 3.74 6.46
CA VAL A 238 29.07 2.71 6.31
C VAL A 238 28.84 2.36 4.84
N ARG A 239 28.85 3.35 3.94
CA ARG A 239 28.76 3.11 2.50
C ARG A 239 29.91 2.23 1.98
N ASN A 240 31.14 2.48 2.42
CA ASN A 240 32.28 1.63 2.04
C ASN A 240 32.14 0.21 2.61
N LEU A 241 31.64 0.05 3.85
CA LEU A 241 31.35 -1.27 4.42
C LEU A 241 30.29 -2.01 3.60
N LEU A 242 29.23 -1.31 3.15
CA LEU A 242 28.20 -1.89 2.28
C LEU A 242 28.77 -2.27 0.91
N ARG A 243 29.57 -1.41 0.28
CA ARG A 243 30.24 -1.70 -0.98
C ARG A 243 31.09 -2.97 -0.87
N ASP A 244 31.93 -3.05 0.16
CA ASP A 244 32.76 -4.22 0.44
C ASP A 244 31.93 -5.48 0.70
N PHE A 245 30.81 -5.35 1.40
CA PHE A 245 29.87 -6.45 1.64
C PHE A 245 29.31 -6.97 0.31
N PHE A 246 28.73 -6.10 -0.54
CA PHE A 246 28.14 -6.51 -1.81
C PHE A 246 29.15 -7.13 -2.77
N MET A 247 30.38 -6.62 -2.80
CA MET A 247 31.48 -7.23 -3.57
C MET A 247 31.76 -8.69 -3.15
N LYS A 248 31.61 -9.00 -1.87
CA LYS A 248 31.89 -10.33 -1.29
C LYS A 248 30.66 -11.25 -1.21
N TYR A 249 29.45 -10.69 -1.18
CA TYR A 249 28.22 -11.43 -0.95
C TYR A 249 27.75 -12.16 -2.22
N MET A 250 28.05 -13.46 -2.32
CA MET A 250 27.78 -14.28 -3.51
C MET A 250 26.39 -14.94 -3.52
N GLN A 251 25.67 -14.89 -2.40
CA GLN A 251 24.37 -15.52 -2.27
C GLN A 251 23.27 -14.68 -2.95
N ARG A 252 22.08 -15.27 -3.05
CA ARG A 252 20.94 -14.64 -3.71
C ARG A 252 20.48 -13.40 -2.94
N GLN A 253 20.24 -12.32 -3.68
CA GLN A 253 19.68 -11.06 -3.17
C GLN A 253 18.21 -10.98 -3.60
N MET A 254 17.29 -10.67 -2.69
CA MET A 254 15.87 -10.58 -3.01
C MET A 254 15.38 -9.17 -2.72
N TYR A 255 14.71 -8.56 -3.68
CA TYR A 255 14.18 -7.22 -3.57
C TYR A 255 12.70 -7.22 -3.91
N HIS A 256 11.95 -6.28 -3.38
CA HIS A 256 10.65 -5.92 -3.94
C HIS A 256 10.82 -4.67 -4.81
N ASN A 257 10.59 -4.76 -6.12
CA ASN A 257 10.84 -3.67 -7.06
C ASN A 257 12.31 -3.28 -7.19
N ILE A 258 13.18 -4.28 -7.45
CA ILE A 258 14.65 -4.17 -7.55
C ILE A 258 15.17 -2.94 -8.33
N SER A 259 14.46 -2.52 -9.38
CA SER A 259 14.86 -1.40 -10.23
C SER A 259 14.95 -0.06 -9.49
N TYR A 260 14.40 0.04 -8.26
CA TYR A 260 14.57 1.20 -7.42
C TYR A 260 15.81 1.07 -6.53
N ASP A 261 15.84 0.07 -5.65
CA ASP A 261 16.92 -0.12 -4.68
C ASP A 261 18.28 -0.26 -5.35
N VAL A 262 18.40 -1.14 -6.34
CA VAL A 262 19.68 -1.42 -7.01
C VAL A 262 20.15 -0.23 -7.82
N TYR A 263 19.24 0.50 -8.46
CA TYR A 263 19.56 1.76 -9.14
C TYR A 263 20.15 2.81 -8.18
N VAL A 264 19.56 2.97 -7.00
CA VAL A 264 20.09 3.89 -5.98
C VAL A 264 21.42 3.37 -5.43
N LEU A 265 21.52 2.08 -5.10
CA LEU A 265 22.72 1.46 -4.54
C LEU A 265 23.92 1.53 -5.50
N ILE A 266 23.72 1.26 -6.80
CA ILE A 266 24.77 1.37 -7.82
C ILE A 266 25.33 2.80 -7.83
N TYR A 267 24.46 3.80 -7.94
CA TYR A 267 24.90 5.19 -7.96
C TYR A 267 25.58 5.61 -6.65
N GLN A 268 25.01 5.26 -5.50
CA GLN A 268 25.46 5.76 -4.21
C GLN A 268 26.72 5.06 -3.69
N LEU A 269 27.00 3.84 -4.14
CA LEU A 269 28.12 3.02 -3.67
C LEU A 269 29.24 2.82 -4.70
N PHE A 270 28.95 2.89 -6.01
CA PHE A 270 29.93 2.56 -7.06
C PHE A 270 30.24 3.70 -8.02
N MET A 271 29.33 4.66 -8.21
CA MET A 271 29.53 5.77 -9.13
C MET A 271 30.04 7.03 -8.42
N ASP A 272 30.98 7.73 -9.05
CA ASP A 272 31.47 9.03 -8.56
C ASP A 272 30.56 10.20 -8.98
N ASN A 273 29.90 10.09 -10.13
CA ASN A 273 29.02 11.11 -10.71
C ASN A 273 28.11 10.53 -11.81
N LEU A 274 27.19 11.35 -12.34
CA LEU A 274 26.19 10.94 -13.34
C LEU A 274 26.77 10.42 -14.67
N ILE A 275 28.01 10.76 -15.01
CA ILE A 275 28.65 10.31 -16.27
C ILE A 275 29.72 9.24 -16.02
N ASP A 276 29.80 8.69 -14.80
CA ASP A 276 30.73 7.63 -14.45
C ASP A 276 30.22 6.27 -14.97
N THR A 277 30.44 6.03 -16.27
CA THR A 277 30.09 4.75 -16.90
C THR A 277 30.88 3.58 -16.34
N GLY A 278 32.11 3.80 -15.84
CA GLY A 278 32.93 2.74 -15.25
C GLY A 278 32.32 2.23 -13.95
N GLY A 279 32.06 3.14 -13.00
CA GLY A 279 31.41 2.81 -11.74
C GLY A 279 29.98 2.26 -11.92
N LEU A 280 29.27 2.70 -12.96
CA LEU A 280 27.98 2.15 -13.34
C LEU A 280 28.08 0.66 -13.68
N LEU A 281 28.98 0.29 -14.60
CA LEU A 281 29.15 -1.09 -15.06
C LEU A 281 29.68 -1.99 -13.93
N ASP A 282 30.65 -1.51 -13.15
CA ASP A 282 31.18 -2.23 -11.98
C ASP A 282 30.06 -2.50 -10.95
N GLY A 283 29.20 -1.50 -10.71
CA GLY A 283 28.06 -1.64 -9.81
C GLY A 283 27.01 -2.62 -10.34
N MET A 284 26.75 -2.63 -11.64
CA MET A 284 25.86 -3.62 -12.27
C MET A 284 26.40 -5.05 -12.10
N ASP A 285 27.67 -5.28 -12.40
CA ASP A 285 28.32 -6.60 -12.27
C ASP A 285 28.26 -7.15 -10.84
N VAL A 286 28.30 -6.27 -9.83
CA VAL A 286 28.20 -6.65 -8.42
C VAL A 286 26.75 -6.86 -7.99
N MET A 287 25.90 -5.86 -8.18
CA MET A 287 24.54 -5.84 -7.62
C MET A 287 23.58 -6.78 -8.37
N LEU A 288 23.80 -7.02 -9.66
CA LEU A 288 22.93 -7.82 -10.52
C LEU A 288 23.46 -9.23 -10.81
N ARG A 289 24.47 -9.70 -10.06
CA ARG A 289 25.06 -11.05 -10.26
C ARG A 289 24.11 -12.20 -9.90
N ASN A 290 23.35 -12.08 -8.82
CA ASN A 290 22.47 -13.14 -8.31
C ASN A 290 21.31 -12.51 -7.53
N TRP A 291 20.19 -12.29 -8.21
CA TRP A 291 19.07 -11.54 -7.67
C TRP A 291 17.71 -12.15 -8.04
N ASP A 292 16.70 -11.83 -7.23
CA ASP A 292 15.29 -12.04 -7.53
C ASP A 292 14.45 -10.79 -7.19
N CYS A 293 13.36 -10.58 -7.92
CA CYS A 293 12.44 -9.47 -7.70
C CYS A 293 11.02 -9.97 -7.44
N THR A 294 10.55 -9.84 -6.21
CA THR A 294 9.24 -10.37 -5.79
C THR A 294 8.07 -9.70 -6.48
N LYS A 295 8.24 -8.45 -6.96
CA LYS A 295 7.25 -7.76 -7.79
C LYS A 295 7.09 -8.41 -9.17
N LEU A 296 8.19 -8.80 -9.81
CA LEU A 296 8.16 -9.51 -11.10
C LEU A 296 7.61 -10.93 -10.92
N ILE A 297 8.02 -11.60 -9.84
CA ILE A 297 7.50 -12.93 -9.46
C ILE A 297 5.99 -12.87 -9.25
N THR A 298 5.51 -11.90 -8.45
CA THR A 298 4.08 -11.67 -8.21
C THR A 298 3.34 -11.38 -9.51
N TYR A 299 3.91 -10.55 -10.39
CA TYR A 299 3.29 -10.25 -11.68
C TYR A 299 3.04 -11.53 -12.46
N LEU A 300 4.05 -12.38 -12.64
CA LEU A 300 3.92 -13.64 -13.38
C LEU A 300 2.96 -14.62 -12.70
N ALA A 301 3.01 -14.72 -11.37
CA ALA A 301 2.17 -15.64 -10.59
C ALA A 301 0.69 -15.21 -10.49
N THR A 302 0.36 -13.93 -10.72
CA THR A 302 -0.99 -13.39 -10.50
C THR A 302 -1.59 -12.70 -11.72
N ASN A 303 -0.92 -12.77 -12.89
CA ASN A 303 -1.37 -12.05 -14.07
C ASN A 303 -2.73 -12.56 -14.56
N SER A 304 -3.70 -11.65 -14.63
CA SER A 304 -5.06 -11.99 -15.05
C SER A 304 -5.72 -10.84 -15.80
N CYS A 305 -6.83 -11.12 -16.49
CA CYS A 305 -7.65 -10.09 -17.13
C CYS A 305 -8.32 -9.11 -16.15
N ALA A 306 -8.35 -9.43 -14.85
CA ALA A 306 -8.88 -8.54 -13.82
C ALA A 306 -7.85 -7.50 -13.33
N GLY A 307 -6.58 -7.64 -13.74
CA GLY A 307 -5.45 -6.85 -13.26
C GLY A 307 -4.70 -7.56 -12.14
N ASN A 308 -3.73 -6.85 -11.56
CA ASN A 308 -2.78 -7.38 -10.59
C ASN A 308 -2.54 -6.31 -9.51
N HIS A 309 -2.42 -6.76 -8.27
CA HIS A 309 -1.96 -5.95 -7.15
C HIS A 309 -0.49 -6.28 -6.93
N LEU A 310 0.43 -5.34 -7.13
CA LEU A 310 1.86 -5.65 -7.16
C LEU A 310 2.66 -5.00 -6.03
N SER A 311 1.99 -4.23 -5.17
CA SER A 311 2.67 -3.58 -4.05
C SER A 311 3.01 -4.59 -2.95
N LEU A 312 4.16 -4.42 -2.31
CA LEU A 312 4.59 -5.28 -1.20
C LEU A 312 3.55 -5.36 -0.09
N LYS A 313 3.01 -4.19 0.28
CA LYS A 313 2.00 -4.04 1.33
C LYS A 313 0.74 -4.85 1.07
N GLU A 314 0.21 -4.81 -0.16
CA GLU A 314 -0.95 -5.64 -0.54
C GLU A 314 -0.59 -7.13 -0.55
N GLN A 315 0.61 -7.48 -1.01
CA GLN A 315 1.01 -8.89 -1.14
C GLN A 315 1.32 -9.59 0.17
N ALA A 316 1.80 -8.83 1.16
CA ALA A 316 2.17 -9.32 2.49
C ALA A 316 1.17 -8.94 3.59
N GLN A 317 0.02 -8.33 3.27
CA GLN A 317 -0.94 -7.85 4.28
C GLN A 317 -1.41 -8.94 5.24
N GLU A 318 -1.72 -10.14 4.74
CA GLU A 318 -2.17 -11.25 5.57
C GLU A 318 -1.10 -11.71 6.58
N TYR A 319 0.16 -11.39 6.30
CA TYR A 319 1.30 -11.69 7.15
C TYR A 319 1.59 -10.55 8.12
N ALA A 320 1.91 -9.37 7.59
CA ALA A 320 2.41 -8.25 8.36
C ALA A 320 1.35 -7.26 8.82
N GLY A 321 0.08 -7.47 8.43
CA GLY A 321 -1.01 -6.58 8.76
C GLY A 321 -0.86 -5.19 8.14
N ASN A 322 -1.50 -4.21 8.78
CA ASN A 322 -1.42 -2.81 8.39
C ASN A 322 -0.25 -2.10 9.08
N TYR A 323 0.97 -2.38 8.63
CA TYR A 323 2.20 -1.74 9.13
C TYR A 323 2.59 -0.49 8.32
N ALA A 324 1.76 -0.08 7.36
CA ALA A 324 2.07 1.00 6.44
C ALA A 324 2.17 2.34 7.17
N GLN A 325 3.32 3.00 7.03
CA GLN A 325 3.43 4.44 7.24
C GLN A 325 2.89 5.14 5.98
N ASP A 326 1.76 5.84 6.11
CA ASP A 326 1.14 6.56 4.99
C ASP A 326 1.97 7.81 4.60
N ASP A 327 2.15 8.02 3.29
CA ASP A 327 2.75 9.23 2.70
C ASP A 327 4.14 9.65 3.25
N ILE A 328 5.06 8.69 3.44
CA ILE A 328 6.46 9.00 3.74
C ILE A 328 7.12 9.68 2.53
N LYS A 329 7.06 11.01 2.48
CA LYS A 329 7.81 11.81 1.50
C LYS A 329 9.24 12.11 1.95
N ASP A 330 9.46 12.07 3.26
CA ASP A 330 10.71 12.40 3.91
C ASP A 330 10.85 11.56 5.18
N ILE A 331 11.80 10.64 5.17
CA ILE A 331 12.07 9.73 6.29
C ILE A 331 12.55 10.48 7.54
N CYS A 332 13.05 11.72 7.42
CA CYS A 332 13.42 12.56 8.58
C CYS A 332 12.21 12.91 9.46
N GLN A 333 10.99 12.72 8.96
CA GLN A 333 9.75 12.94 9.70
C GLN A 333 9.38 11.76 10.60
N ILE A 334 10.13 10.65 10.54
CA ILE A 334 9.85 9.43 11.29
C ILE A 334 10.89 9.24 12.38
N PRO A 335 10.50 8.91 13.64
CA PRO A 335 11.43 8.54 14.68
C PRO A 335 12.31 7.36 14.26
N ASN A 336 13.62 7.45 14.53
CA ASN A 336 14.61 6.49 14.07
C ASN A 336 14.24 5.01 14.30
N ASP A 337 13.82 4.67 15.52
CA ASP A 337 13.51 3.28 15.86
C ASP A 337 12.25 2.77 15.13
N GLN A 338 11.30 3.66 14.82
CA GLN A 338 10.15 3.33 13.98
C GLN A 338 10.55 3.14 12.52
N LEU A 339 11.45 3.99 12.00
CA LEU A 339 11.97 3.89 10.63
C LEU A 339 12.74 2.57 10.42
N LEU A 340 13.64 2.23 11.34
CA LEU A 340 14.42 0.99 11.27
C LEU A 340 13.53 -0.25 11.32
N ARG A 341 12.53 -0.26 12.22
CA ARG A 341 11.58 -1.37 12.30
C ARG A 341 10.68 -1.45 11.07
N TYR A 342 10.28 -0.32 10.50
CA TYR A 342 9.52 -0.26 9.25
C TYR A 342 10.31 -0.87 8.09
N ASN A 343 11.55 -0.43 7.88
CA ASN A 343 12.44 -0.97 6.84
C ASN A 343 12.71 -2.48 7.06
N LEU A 344 12.92 -2.92 8.31
CA LEU A 344 13.03 -4.35 8.63
C LEU A 344 11.80 -5.14 8.17
N ILE A 345 10.59 -4.66 8.49
CA ILE A 345 9.35 -5.33 8.09
C ILE A 345 9.24 -5.42 6.56
N ASP A 346 9.65 -4.41 5.80
CA ASP A 346 9.66 -4.49 4.33
C ASP A 346 10.62 -5.60 3.82
N GLY A 347 11.78 -5.80 4.45
CA GLY A 347 12.64 -6.96 4.18
C GLY A 347 11.98 -8.30 4.51
N LEU A 348 11.31 -8.41 5.66
CA LEU A 348 10.58 -9.62 6.08
C LEU A 348 9.41 -9.95 5.14
N CYS A 349 8.64 -8.92 4.75
CA CYS A 349 7.55 -9.02 3.79
C CYS A 349 8.04 -9.42 2.40
N THR A 350 9.22 -8.95 2.00
CA THR A 350 9.84 -9.36 0.73
C THR A 350 10.09 -10.87 0.74
N TRP A 351 10.64 -11.39 1.83
CA TRP A 351 10.84 -12.84 1.98
C TRP A 351 9.51 -13.62 1.96
N TYR A 352 8.50 -13.15 2.71
CA TYR A 352 7.16 -13.75 2.72
C TYR A 352 6.55 -13.80 1.31
N THR A 353 6.64 -12.69 0.57
CA THR A 353 6.08 -12.58 -0.78
C THR A 353 6.79 -13.50 -1.77
N TYR A 354 8.10 -13.68 -1.62
CA TYR A 354 8.85 -14.67 -2.39
C TYR A 354 8.31 -16.08 -2.15
N GLU A 355 8.23 -16.51 -0.88
CA GLU A 355 7.72 -17.84 -0.52
C GLU A 355 6.28 -18.07 -1.01
N LYS A 356 5.43 -17.03 -0.94
CA LYS A 356 4.03 -17.09 -1.34
C LYS A 356 3.82 -17.36 -2.83
N HIS A 357 4.67 -16.79 -3.70
CA HIS A 357 4.43 -16.77 -5.14
C HIS A 357 5.41 -17.57 -5.98
N TRP A 358 6.55 -17.97 -5.42
CA TRP A 358 7.55 -18.73 -6.16
C TRP A 358 6.97 -20.03 -6.72
N ASP A 359 6.29 -20.82 -5.90
CA ASP A 359 5.75 -22.10 -6.32
C ASP A 359 4.63 -21.94 -7.38
N THR A 360 3.83 -20.88 -7.30
CA THR A 360 2.82 -20.54 -8.32
C THR A 360 3.48 -20.21 -9.65
N LEU A 361 4.52 -19.37 -9.65
CA LEU A 361 5.29 -19.04 -10.86
C LEU A 361 5.87 -20.30 -11.52
N VAL A 362 6.39 -21.23 -10.72
CA VAL A 362 6.92 -22.51 -11.22
C VAL A 362 5.81 -23.40 -11.77
N ALA A 363 4.70 -23.54 -11.04
CA ALA A 363 3.55 -24.36 -11.44
C ALA A 363 2.90 -23.88 -12.75
N ASP A 364 2.94 -22.57 -13.00
CA ASP A 364 2.38 -21.93 -14.21
C ASP A 364 3.40 -21.85 -15.37
N ASP A 365 4.53 -22.57 -15.29
CA ASP A 365 5.59 -22.66 -16.31
C ASP A 365 6.16 -21.28 -16.71
N GLN A 366 6.22 -20.34 -15.76
CA GLN A 366 6.68 -18.97 -16.00
C GLN A 366 8.19 -18.78 -15.72
N LEU A 367 8.92 -19.83 -15.33
CA LEU A 367 10.34 -19.74 -14.99
C LEU A 367 11.23 -19.29 -16.17
N ASP A 368 10.93 -19.76 -17.38
CA ASP A 368 11.70 -19.39 -18.57
C ASP A 368 11.51 -17.89 -18.88
N VAL A 369 10.26 -17.42 -18.88
CA VAL A 369 9.92 -15.99 -19.06
C VAL A 369 10.59 -15.14 -17.99
N TYR A 370 10.55 -15.57 -16.72
CA TYR A 370 11.18 -14.87 -15.63
C TYR A 370 12.70 -14.72 -15.85
N ASN A 371 13.39 -15.83 -16.10
CA ASN A 371 14.84 -15.86 -16.17
C ASN A 371 15.42 -15.30 -17.47
N ASN A 372 14.75 -15.53 -18.61
CA ASN A 372 15.30 -15.24 -19.93
C ASN A 372 14.69 -14.01 -20.60
N ILE A 373 13.62 -13.43 -20.04
CA ILE A 373 13.01 -12.19 -20.55
C ILE A 373 13.01 -11.11 -19.47
N PHE A 374 12.39 -11.38 -18.32
CA PHE A 374 12.13 -10.34 -17.32
C PHE A 374 13.39 -9.91 -16.57
N LYS A 375 14.26 -10.85 -16.19
CA LYS A 375 15.53 -10.52 -15.55
C LYS A 375 16.47 -9.72 -16.49
N PRO A 376 16.76 -10.17 -17.72
CA PRO A 376 17.58 -9.39 -18.66
C PRO A 376 17.01 -8.00 -18.94
N ALA A 377 15.70 -7.89 -19.20
CA ALA A 377 15.07 -6.59 -19.43
C ALA A 377 15.16 -5.67 -18.21
N CYS A 378 15.16 -6.22 -16.98
CA CYS A 378 15.33 -5.43 -15.77
C CYS A 378 16.75 -4.86 -15.64
N GLU A 379 17.78 -5.60 -16.07
CA GLU A 379 19.16 -5.11 -16.11
C GLU A 379 19.29 -3.95 -17.11
N ASP A 380 18.70 -4.10 -18.31
CA ASP A 380 18.61 -3.03 -19.30
C ASP A 380 17.89 -1.79 -18.74
N ILE A 381 16.78 -1.98 -18.02
CA ILE A 381 16.02 -0.88 -17.40
C ILE A 381 16.89 -0.13 -16.39
N ILE A 382 17.60 -0.84 -15.52
CA ILE A 382 18.47 -0.22 -14.51
C ILE A 382 19.60 0.56 -15.20
N GLN A 383 20.23 -0.01 -16.23
CA GLN A 383 21.27 0.67 -17.01
C GLN A 383 20.75 1.95 -17.68
N MET A 384 19.57 1.88 -18.31
CA MET A 384 18.92 3.03 -18.93
C MET A 384 18.60 4.12 -17.90
N GLN A 385 18.13 3.74 -16.72
CA GLN A 385 17.83 4.67 -15.62
C GLN A 385 19.08 5.41 -15.10
N LEU A 386 20.21 4.71 -15.01
CA LEU A 386 21.50 5.26 -14.58
C LEU A 386 22.15 6.14 -15.65
N THR A 387 22.03 5.74 -16.92
CA THR A 387 22.63 6.46 -18.05
C THR A 387 21.84 7.74 -18.37
N GLY A 388 20.51 7.68 -18.31
CA GLY A 388 19.64 8.78 -18.71
C GLY A 388 19.71 9.11 -20.20
N MET A 389 19.21 10.28 -20.56
CA MET A 389 19.21 10.79 -21.93
C MET A 389 19.64 12.26 -21.94
N PRO A 390 20.72 12.64 -22.62
CA PRO A 390 21.13 14.03 -22.72
C PRO A 390 20.09 14.83 -23.52
N MET A 391 19.71 15.98 -22.98
CA MET A 391 18.74 16.89 -23.60
C MET A 391 19.42 18.24 -23.88
N ASN A 392 19.15 18.82 -25.05
CA ASN A 392 19.56 20.20 -25.33
C ASN A 392 18.59 21.15 -24.60
N MET A 393 19.02 21.64 -23.43
CA MET A 393 18.18 22.49 -22.59
C MET A 393 17.87 23.86 -23.23
N ASP A 394 18.72 24.38 -24.11
CA ASP A 394 18.44 25.63 -24.82
C ASP A 394 17.22 25.46 -25.72
N THR A 395 17.19 24.38 -26.51
CA THR A 395 16.03 24.04 -27.35
C THR A 395 14.79 23.74 -26.51
N VAL A 396 14.93 23.03 -25.38
CA VAL A 396 13.81 22.76 -24.47
C VAL A 396 13.19 24.06 -23.97
N ASN A 397 14.02 25.03 -23.55
CA ASN A 397 13.56 26.31 -23.03
C ASN A 397 12.95 27.21 -24.12
N GLU A 398 13.51 27.19 -25.33
CA GLU A 398 12.96 27.86 -26.51
C GLU A 398 11.54 27.34 -26.81
N VAL A 399 11.39 26.04 -27.01
CA VAL A 399 10.09 25.41 -27.31
C VAL A 399 9.10 25.61 -26.16
N ALA A 400 9.54 25.53 -24.90
CA ALA A 400 8.66 25.80 -23.76
C ALA A 400 8.09 27.22 -23.80
N THR A 401 8.90 28.20 -24.21
CA THR A 401 8.48 29.60 -24.38
C THR A 401 7.47 29.74 -25.52
N GLU A 402 7.72 29.12 -26.67
CA GLU A 402 6.78 29.10 -27.81
C GLU A 402 5.43 28.49 -27.41
N MET A 403 5.45 27.32 -26.76
CA MET A 403 4.24 26.65 -26.29
C MET A 403 3.46 27.50 -25.29
N GLU A 404 4.13 28.25 -24.42
CA GLU A 404 3.45 29.14 -23.47
C GLU A 404 2.79 30.34 -24.17
N GLN A 405 3.44 30.89 -25.21
CA GLN A 405 2.85 31.94 -26.04
C GLN A 405 1.59 31.43 -26.76
N ASP A 406 1.66 30.26 -27.37
CA ASP A 406 0.53 29.63 -28.05
C ASP A 406 -0.63 29.34 -27.08
N ARG A 407 -0.32 28.78 -25.91
CA ARG A 407 -1.32 28.56 -24.85
C ARG A 407 -2.00 29.86 -24.45
N ASN A 408 -1.22 30.92 -24.23
CA ASN A 408 -1.74 32.21 -23.80
C ASN A 408 -2.62 32.85 -24.89
N GLN A 409 -2.22 32.72 -26.16
CA GLN A 409 -3.00 33.23 -27.29
C GLN A 409 -4.30 32.44 -27.52
N ALA A 410 -4.24 31.11 -27.43
CA ALA A 410 -5.43 30.26 -27.46
C ALA A 410 -6.38 30.62 -26.30
N MET A 411 -5.83 30.81 -25.10
CA MET A 411 -6.64 31.17 -23.94
C MET A 411 -7.28 32.55 -24.08
N LYS A 412 -6.53 33.53 -24.59
CA LYS A 412 -7.07 34.86 -24.90
C LYS A 412 -8.20 34.77 -25.92
N THR A 413 -8.04 33.97 -26.98
CA THR A 413 -9.08 33.75 -27.98
C THR A 413 -10.35 33.18 -27.35
N ILE A 414 -10.23 32.11 -26.56
CA ILE A 414 -11.37 31.47 -25.88
C ILE A 414 -12.05 32.45 -24.92
N GLN A 415 -11.29 33.14 -24.05
CA GLN A 415 -11.84 34.11 -23.09
C GLN A 415 -12.46 35.34 -23.77
N SER A 416 -11.97 35.71 -24.95
CA SER A 416 -12.52 36.81 -25.72
C SER A 416 -13.86 36.49 -26.38
N SER A 417 -14.19 35.20 -26.55
CA SER A 417 -15.44 34.73 -27.15
C SER A 417 -16.66 35.17 -26.37
N THR A 418 -17.67 35.68 -27.09
CA THR A 418 -18.96 36.09 -26.52
C THR A 418 -19.63 34.95 -25.76
N LEU A 419 -19.54 33.70 -26.25
CA LEU A 419 -20.13 32.54 -25.59
C LEU A 419 -19.54 32.31 -24.20
N VAL A 420 -18.21 32.37 -24.10
CA VAL A 420 -17.48 32.16 -22.83
C VAL A 420 -17.72 33.31 -21.87
N LYS A 421 -17.73 34.55 -22.35
CA LYS A 421 -18.07 35.73 -21.54
C LYS A 421 -19.47 35.64 -20.95
N ASN A 422 -20.46 35.30 -21.78
CA ASN A 422 -21.85 35.14 -21.35
C ASN A 422 -22.00 33.98 -20.37
N PHE A 423 -21.36 32.84 -20.63
CA PHE A 423 -21.36 31.70 -19.73
C PHE A 423 -20.71 32.04 -18.37
N THR A 424 -19.57 32.74 -18.37
CA THR A 424 -18.90 33.19 -17.14
C THR A 424 -19.78 34.15 -16.35
N LEU A 425 -20.44 35.10 -17.01
CA LEU A 425 -21.40 36.00 -16.37
C LEU A 425 -22.57 35.23 -15.74
N HIS A 426 -23.13 34.25 -16.46
CA HIS A 426 -24.20 33.39 -15.95
C HIS A 426 -23.78 32.61 -14.70
N LEU A 427 -22.57 32.02 -14.70
CA LEU A 427 -22.04 31.31 -13.53
C LEU A 427 -21.82 32.23 -12.34
N ARG A 428 -21.27 33.43 -12.56
CA ARG A 428 -21.12 34.45 -11.50
C ARG A 428 -22.47 34.85 -10.92
N GLN A 429 -23.47 35.09 -11.77
CA GLN A 429 -24.83 35.42 -11.31
C GLN A 429 -25.43 34.29 -10.47
N LYS A 430 -25.31 33.05 -10.95
CA LYS A 430 -25.78 31.87 -10.21
C LYS A 430 -25.09 31.76 -8.84
N TRP A 431 -23.79 31.99 -8.76
CA TRP A 431 -23.05 31.99 -7.49
C TRP A 431 -23.53 33.10 -6.55
N VAL A 432 -23.74 34.32 -7.06
CA VAL A 432 -24.29 35.44 -6.30
C VAL A 432 -25.66 35.08 -5.73
N ASP A 433 -26.53 34.51 -6.55
CA ASP A 433 -27.87 34.09 -6.15
C ASP A 433 -27.81 33.02 -5.05
N GLU A 434 -26.99 31.99 -5.23
CA GLU A 434 -26.77 30.92 -4.25
C GLU A 434 -26.18 31.44 -2.93
N LYS A 435 -25.21 32.35 -2.98
CA LYS A 435 -24.61 32.97 -1.80
C LYS A 435 -25.61 33.85 -1.07
N ASN A 436 -26.36 34.66 -1.80
CA ASN A 436 -27.38 35.52 -1.21
C ASN A 436 -28.50 34.72 -0.57
N GLN A 437 -28.94 33.59 -1.14
CA GLN A 437 -29.90 32.71 -0.46
C GLN A 437 -29.43 32.25 0.93
N LYS A 438 -28.12 32.11 1.14
CA LYS A 438 -27.52 31.69 2.42
C LYS A 438 -27.25 32.85 3.37
N LEU A 439 -26.95 34.04 2.86
CA LEU A 439 -26.58 35.20 3.67
C LEU A 439 -27.82 35.94 4.20
N LYS A 440 -27.92 36.08 5.53
CA LYS A 440 -29.08 36.69 6.22
C LYS A 440 -29.02 38.22 6.36
N LYS A 441 -27.85 38.85 6.21
CA LYS A 441 -27.65 40.30 6.47
C LYS A 441 -26.80 41.03 5.41
N LYS A 442 -25.62 40.51 5.05
CA LYS A 442 -24.78 41.09 3.98
C LYS A 442 -25.11 40.41 2.66
N ARG A 443 -25.35 41.19 1.61
CA ARG A 443 -25.55 40.67 0.24
C ARG A 443 -24.26 40.81 -0.55
N VAL A 444 -23.98 39.85 -1.41
CA VAL A 444 -22.93 39.92 -2.42
C VAL A 444 -23.54 40.28 -3.77
N THR A 445 -22.76 40.91 -4.63
CA THR A 445 -23.12 41.36 -5.96
C THR A 445 -22.14 40.77 -6.97
N LEU A 446 -22.36 40.98 -8.27
CA LEU A 446 -21.40 40.58 -9.30
C LEU A 446 -20.04 41.31 -9.21
N ALA A 447 -19.95 42.37 -8.40
CA ALA A 447 -18.72 43.11 -8.16
C ALA A 447 -17.89 42.55 -6.99
N ASP A 448 -18.46 41.64 -6.19
CA ASP A 448 -17.79 40.88 -5.12
C ASP A 448 -17.28 39.54 -5.66
#